data_AF-A0A431LK95-F1
#
_entry.id   AF-A0A431LK95-F1
#
_cell.length_a   1.000
_cell.length_b   1.000
_cell.length_c   1.000
_cell.angle_alpha   90.00
_cell.angle_beta   90.00
_cell.angle_gamma   90.00
#
_symmetry.space_group_name_H-M   'P 1'
#
loop_
_entity.id
_entity.type
_entity.pdbx_description
1 polymer ?
#
loop_
_entity_poly.entity_id
_entity_poly.type
_entity_poly.pdbx_seq_one_letter_code
_entity_poly.pdbx_strand_id
1 'polypeptide(L)'
;MKVKEVRELSHDELVARIADTRKQIVEMRFALAVRKLESPAKLRNARKSLARLLTIQSEKVRAEGAPEKAAKAEAPAAKSKKEKAQV
;
A
#
# COMPACT_ATOMS: atom_id res chain seq x y z
N MET A 1 -14.45 1.75 2.13
CA MET A 1 -14.10 0.35 1.91
C MET A 1 -14.78 -0.54 2.93
N LYS A 2 -15.55 -1.54 2.48
CA LYS A 2 -16.20 -2.52 3.37
C LYS A 2 -15.20 -3.65 3.65
N VAL A 3 -15.32 -4.29 4.81
CA VAL A 3 -14.36 -5.34 5.25
C VAL A 3 -14.48 -6.61 4.39
N LYS A 4 -15.68 -6.92 3.90
CA LYS A 4 -15.94 -8.10 3.05
C LYS A 4 -15.13 -8.06 1.75
N GLU A 5 -15.18 -6.93 1.04
CA GLU A 5 -14.42 -6.68 -0.19
C GLU A 5 -12.91 -6.86 0.01
N VAL A 6 -12.37 -6.51 1.19
CA VAL A 6 -10.94 -6.63 1.48
C VAL A 6 -10.52 -8.08 1.70
N ARG A 7 -11.40 -8.92 2.24
CA ARG A 7 -11.11 -10.33 2.52
C ARG A 7 -11.04 -11.17 1.24
N GLU A 8 -11.84 -10.80 0.25
CA GLU A 8 -11.90 -11.44 -1.07
C GLU A 8 -10.64 -11.19 -1.93
N LEU A 9 -9.86 -10.14 -1.64
CA LEU A 9 -8.61 -9.83 -2.34
C LEU A 9 -7.53 -10.88 -2.06
N SER A 10 -6.74 -11.22 -3.08
CA SER A 10 -5.53 -12.05 -2.95
C SER A 10 -4.41 -11.33 -2.18
N HIS A 11 -3.36 -12.06 -1.79
CA HIS A 11 -2.22 -11.47 -1.06
C HIS A 11 -1.54 -10.35 -1.87
N ASP A 12 -1.28 -10.59 -3.16
CA ASP A 12 -0.60 -9.63 -4.03
C ASP A 12 -1.44 -8.38 -4.29
N GLU A 13 -2.76 -8.55 -4.46
CA GLU A 13 -3.69 -7.43 -4.60
C GLU A 13 -3.77 -6.60 -3.32
N LEU A 14 -3.72 -7.23 -2.14
CA LEU A 14 -3.65 -6.53 -0.86
C LEU A 14 -2.40 -5.66 -0.78
N VAL A 15 -1.24 -6.20 -1.16
CA VAL A 15 0.04 -5.47 -1.17
C VAL A 15 -0.03 -4.27 -2.13
N ALA A 16 -0.50 -4.48 -3.35
CA ALA A 16 -0.68 -3.42 -4.33
C ALA A 16 -1.62 -2.32 -3.81
N ARG A 17 -2.77 -2.71 -3.26
CA ARG A 17 -3.77 -1.77 -2.73
C ARG A 17 -3.26 -0.98 -1.53
N ILE A 18 -2.44 -1.59 -0.68
CA ILE A 18 -1.76 -0.90 0.43
C ILE A 18 -0.81 0.18 -0.10
N ALA A 19 -0.01 -0.14 -1.12
CA ALA A 19 0.92 0.81 -1.72
C ALA A 19 0.19 2.00 -2.35
N ASP A 20 -0.87 1.74 -3.10
CA ASP A 20 -1.69 2.78 -3.73
C ASP A 20 -2.39 3.66 -2.69
N THR A 21 -2.98 3.04 -1.66
CA THR A 21 -3.66 3.79 -0.58
C THR A 21 -2.68 4.68 0.18
N ARG A 22 -1.43 4.24 0.36
CA ARG A 22 -0.37 5.07 0.98
C ARG A 22 -0.02 6.27 0.10
N LYS A 23 0.16 6.08 -1.21
CA LYS A 23 0.42 7.18 -2.16
C LYS A 23 -0.72 8.21 -2.12
N GLN A 24 -1.96 7.75 -2.18
CA GLN A 24 -3.13 8.62 -2.08
C GLN A 24 -3.16 9.42 -0.76
N ILE A 25 -2.81 8.80 0.38
CA ILE A 25 -2.72 9.51 1.66
C ILE A 25 -1.68 10.63 1.59
N VAL A 26 -0.52 10.37 0.98
CA VAL A 26 0.55 11.37 0.82
C VAL A 26 0.07 12.52 -0.07
N GLU A 27 -0.52 12.22 -1.23
CA GLU A 27 -1.12 13.22 -2.13
C GLU A 27 -2.19 14.05 -1.42
N MET A 28 -3.08 13.42 -0.65
CA MET A 28 -4.10 14.13 0.14
C MET A 28 -3.48 15.00 1.25
N ARG A 29 -2.35 14.59 1.85
CA ARG A 29 -1.63 15.41 2.82
C ARG A 29 -0.99 16.63 2.15
N PHE A 30 -0.43 16.46 0.95
CA PHE A 30 0.05 17.58 0.15
C PHE A 30 -1.09 18.53 -0.23
N ALA A 31 -2.22 18.02 -0.73
CA ALA A 31 -3.39 18.82 -1.04
C ALA A 31 -3.95 19.56 0.19
N LEU A 32 -3.88 18.94 1.38
CA LEU A 32 -4.26 19.58 2.64
C LEU A 32 -3.32 20.74 2.99
N ALA A 33 -2.00 20.55 2.83
CA ALA A 33 -1.00 21.58 3.09
C ALA A 33 -1.18 22.81 2.17
N VAL A 34 -1.56 22.57 0.91
CA VAL A 34 -1.83 23.63 -0.08
C VAL A 34 -3.25 24.22 0.07
N ARG A 35 -4.02 23.84 1.11
CA ARG A 35 -5.43 24.22 1.34
C ARG A 35 -6.37 23.96 0.15
N LYS A 36 -6.02 23.00 -0.72
CA LYS A 36 -6.85 22.58 -1.87
C LYS A 36 -7.70 21.34 -1.58
N LEU A 37 -7.63 20.79 -0.36
CA LEU A 37 -8.39 19.60 -0.01
C LEU A 37 -9.83 19.97 0.35
N GLU A 38 -10.77 19.62 -0.52
CA GLU A 38 -12.20 19.88 -0.32
C GLU A 38 -12.79 19.23 0.95
N SER A 39 -12.23 18.11 1.41
CA SER A 39 -12.77 17.40 2.57
C SER A 39 -11.71 16.65 3.38
N PRO A 40 -11.38 17.13 4.59
CA PRO A 40 -10.50 16.43 5.53
C PRO A 40 -11.01 15.04 5.93
N ALA A 41 -12.32 14.78 5.80
CA ALA A 41 -12.92 13.48 6.09
C ALA A 41 -12.43 12.38 5.14
N LYS A 42 -12.11 12.72 3.88
CA LYS A 42 -11.56 11.78 2.89
C LYS A 42 -10.22 11.21 3.36
N LEU A 43 -9.33 12.04 3.92
CA LEU A 43 -8.06 11.62 4.50
C LEU A 43 -8.24 10.67 5.69
N ARG A 44 -9.24 10.92 6.54
CA ARG A 44 -9.55 10.03 7.68
C ARG A 44 -10.09 8.68 7.19
N ASN A 45 -10.92 8.67 6.16
CA ASN A 45 -11.46 7.46 5.56
C ASN A 45 -10.39 6.63 4.84
N ALA A 46 -9.44 7.27 4.17
CA ALA A 46 -8.31 6.60 3.55
C ALA A 46 -7.39 5.94 4.59
N ARG A 47 -7.09 6.63 5.70
CA ARG A 47 -6.35 6.04 6.84
C ARG A 47 -7.06 4.82 7.43
N LYS A 48 -8.39 4.89 7.63
CA LYS A 48 -9.17 3.73 8.09
C LYS A 48 -9.16 2.57 7.09
N SER A 49 -9.17 2.86 5.79
CA SER A 49 -9.10 1.84 4.75
C SER A 49 -7.73 1.14 4.74
N LEU A 50 -6.65 1.91 4.85
CA LEU A 50 -5.29 1.38 4.99
C LEU A 50 -5.15 0.47 6.22
N ALA A 51 -5.69 0.89 7.37
CA ALA A 51 -5.64 0.08 8.58
C ALA A 51 -6.33 -1.28 8.38
N ARG A 52 -7.51 -1.31 7.75
CA ARG A 52 -8.24 -2.56 7.45
C ARG A 52 -7.46 -3.49 6.52
N LEU A 53 -6.82 -2.94 5.48
CA LEU A 53 -5.98 -3.71 4.56
C LEU A 53 -4.81 -4.37 5.31
N LEU A 54 -4.12 -3.61 6.15
CA LEU A 54 -3.01 -4.11 6.96
C LEU A 54 -3.46 -5.17 7.97
N THR A 55 -4.62 -4.98 8.63
CA THR A 55 -5.16 -5.99 9.55
C THR A 55 -5.43 -7.30 8.85
N ILE A 56 -6.07 -7.29 7.68
CA ILE A 56 -6.38 -8.53 6.95
C ILE A 56 -5.12 -9.19 6.42
N GLN A 57 -4.13 -8.42 5.95
CA GLN A 57 -2.82 -8.96 5.61
C GLN A 57 -2.19 -9.68 6.80
N SER A 58 -2.19 -9.06 7.99
CA SER A 58 -1.67 -9.69 9.21
C SER A 58 -2.48 -10.91 9.64
N GLU A 59 -3.81 -10.89 9.50
CA GLU A 59 -4.68 -12.05 9.78
C GLU A 59 -4.31 -13.24 8.90
N LYS A 60 -4.08 -13.02 7.59
CA LYS A 60 -3.66 -14.07 6.65
C LYS A 60 -2.30 -14.66 7.01
N VAL A 61 -1.31 -13.80 7.26
CA VAL A 61 0.04 -14.23 7.68
C VAL A 61 0.00 -15.03 9.00
N ARG A 62 -0.86 -14.63 9.94
CA ARG A 62 -1.00 -15.32 11.22
C ARG A 62 -1.75 -16.65 11.10
N ALA A 63 -2.73 -16.75 10.20
CA ALA A 63 -3.46 -17.98 9.92
C ALA A 63 -2.58 -19.04 9.26
N GLU A 64 -1.59 -18.63 8.47
CA GLU A 64 -0.61 -19.53 7.82
C GLU A 64 0.51 -20.02 8.76
N GLY A 65 0.53 -19.57 10.02
CA GLY A 65 1.33 -20.24 11.06
C GLY A 65 2.84 -19.94 11.09
N ALA A 66 3.29 -18.69 10.88
CA ALA A 66 4.61 -18.12 11.27
C ALA A 66 5.90 -18.78 10.66
N PRO A 67 7.04 -18.05 10.48
CA PRO A 67 7.47 -16.84 11.17
C PRO A 67 7.76 -15.60 10.30
N GLU A 68 7.53 -14.48 10.97
CA GLU A 68 8.18 -13.17 10.87
C GLU A 68 9.68 -13.24 10.47
N LYS A 69 9.98 -13.05 9.17
CA LYS A 69 11.19 -12.43 8.56
C LYS A 69 11.53 -13.08 7.20
N ALA A 70 11.10 -12.47 6.09
CA ALA A 70 11.74 -12.72 4.79
C ALA A 70 11.65 -11.55 3.79
N ALA A 71 10.62 -10.68 3.84
CA ALA A 71 10.40 -9.71 2.75
C ALA A 71 10.72 -8.23 3.07
N LYS A 72 11.55 -7.93 4.07
CA LYS A 72 12.11 -6.56 4.24
C LYS A 72 13.50 -6.40 3.61
N ALA A 73 13.96 -7.38 2.84
CA ALA A 73 15.22 -7.34 2.10
C ALA A 73 15.01 -7.65 0.61
N GLU A 74 14.11 -6.93 -0.06
CA GLU A 74 14.25 -6.74 -1.49
C GLU A 74 13.84 -5.30 -1.83
N ALA A 75 14.82 -4.42 -1.66
CA ALA A 75 14.88 -3.25 -2.51
C ALA A 75 15.09 -3.75 -3.94
N PRO A 76 14.22 -3.43 -4.92
CA PRO A 76 14.71 -3.31 -6.27
C PRO A 76 15.38 -1.94 -6.36
N ALA A 77 16.68 -1.93 -6.03
CA ALA A 77 17.57 -1.03 -6.70
C ALA A 77 17.43 -1.25 -8.21
N ALA A 78 17.40 -0.14 -8.95
CA ALA A 78 17.87 -0.02 -10.33
C ALA A 78 17.21 -0.90 -11.41
N LYS A 79 16.21 -0.32 -12.08
CA LYS A 79 16.06 -0.39 -13.55
C LYS A 79 16.09 1.09 -14.00
N SER A 80 16.95 1.63 -14.86
CA SER A 80 17.85 1.08 -15.86
C SER A 80 19.07 2.02 -16.05
N LYS A 81 20.28 1.48 -16.02
CA LYS A 81 21.42 2.07 -16.72
C LYS A 81 22.30 0.93 -17.21
N LYS A 82 22.08 0.54 -18.47
CA LYS A 82 22.99 -0.09 -19.45
C LYS A 82 22.19 -0.98 -20.41
N GLU A 83 21.81 -0.40 -21.54
CA GLU A 83 21.76 -1.14 -22.79
C GLU A 83 22.78 -0.46 -23.72
N LYS A 84 23.95 -1.12 -23.83
CA LYS A 84 24.76 -1.39 -25.05
C LYS A 84 24.82 -0.26 -26.09
N ALA A 85 25.97 0.34 -26.41
CA ALA A 85 27.11 -0.26 -27.12
C ALA A 85 26.71 -1.13 -28.33
N GLN A 86 26.35 -0.47 -29.44
CA GLN A 86 26.46 -0.80 -30.89
C GLN A 86 25.43 0.13 -31.57
N VAL A 87 25.79 1.08 -32.44
CA VAL A 87 26.67 1.07 -33.62
C VAL A 87 27.37 2.41 -33.75
#